data_AF-A0AAU6WLS3-F1
#
_entry.id   AF-A0AAU6WLS3-F1
#
_cell.length_a   1.000
_cell.length_b   1.000
_cell.length_c   1.000
_cell.angle_alpha   90.00
_cell.angle_beta   90.00
_cell.angle_gamma   90.00
#
_symmetry.space_group_name_H-M   'P 1'
#
loop_
_entity.id
_entity.type
_entity.pdbx_description
1 polymer ?
#
loop_
_entity_poly.entity_id
_entity_poly.type
_entity_poly.pdbx_seq_one_letter_code
_entity_poly.pdbx_strand_id
1 'polypeptide(L)' 'MVHTKEYIKNYEEALRTAKTSEELVQSIKAKYPDLTFETGLQLGAKVNTGEMKW' A
#
# COMPACT_ATOMS: atom_id res chain seq x y z
N MET A 1 -1.73 18.69 8.50
CA MET A 1 -2.36 17.58 7.74
C MET A 1 -1.40 17.07 6.66
N VAL A 2 -0.23 16.55 7.05
CA VAL A 2 0.91 16.37 6.12
C VAL A 2 1.28 14.90 5.86
N HIS A 3 0.64 13.96 6.56
CA HIS A 3 1.00 12.53 6.46
C HIS A 3 0.51 11.83 5.18
N THR A 4 -0.34 12.47 4.38
CA THR A 4 -0.94 11.82 3.20
C THR A 4 -0.04 11.87 1.97
N LYS A 5 0.72 12.95 1.74
CA LYS A 5 1.47 13.11 0.48
C LYS A 5 2.62 12.13 0.32
N GLU A 6 3.42 11.95 1.37
CA GLU A 6 4.60 11.08 1.31
C GLU A 6 4.19 9.60 1.33
N TYR A 7 3.13 9.27 2.09
CA TYR A 7 2.52 7.94 2.05
C TYR A 7 2.00 7.61 0.65
N ILE A 8 1.22 8.50 0.02
CA ILE A 8 0.73 8.30 -1.35
C ILE A 8 1.89 8.11 -2.32
N LYS A 9 2.96 8.91 -2.21
CA LYS A 9 4.10 8.82 -3.12
C LYS A 9 4.84 7.48 -3.00
N ASN A 10 5.12 7.06 -1.76
CA ASN A 10 5.73 5.74 -1.50
C ASN A 10 4.80 4.60 -1.92
N TYR A 11 3.50 4.77 -1.73
CA TYR A 11 2.48 3.81 -2.14
C TYR A 11 2.38 3.70 -3.65
N GLU A 12 2.36 4.80 -4.38
CA GLU A 12 2.39 4.83 -5.85
C GLU A 12 3.68 4.25 -6.41
N GLU A 13 4.85 4.56 -5.84
CA GLU A 13 6.12 3.93 -6.23
C GLU A 13 6.08 2.42 -6.00
N ALA A 14 5.67 2.01 -4.80
CA ALA A 14 5.53 0.61 -4.46
C ALA A 14 4.52 -0.07 -5.38
N LEU A 15 3.41 0.57 -5.74
CA LEU A 15 2.36 0.04 -6.63
C LEU A 15 2.78 -0.01 -8.09
N ARG A 16 3.68 0.89 -8.49
CA ARG A 16 4.27 0.87 -9.82
C ARG A 16 5.26 -0.29 -9.98
N THR A 17 5.90 -0.71 -8.90
CA THR A 17 6.80 -1.87 -8.86
C THR A 17 6.09 -3.18 -8.51
N ALA A 18 5.11 -3.13 -7.62
CA ALA A 18 4.37 -4.28 -7.11
C ALA A 18 3.18 -4.57 -8.02
N LYS A 19 3.16 -5.76 -8.62
CA LYS A 19 2.03 -6.19 -9.46
C LYS A 19 0.91 -6.84 -8.65
N THR A 20 1.21 -7.20 -7.41
CA THR A 20 0.32 -7.92 -6.51
C THR A 20 0.15 -7.17 -5.21
N SER A 21 -1.02 -7.34 -4.60
CA SER A 21 -1.33 -6.72 -3.31
C SER A 21 -0.35 -7.13 -2.22
N GLU A 22 0.17 -8.36 -2.25
CA GLU A 22 1.19 -8.85 -1.32
C GLU A 22 2.53 -8.13 -1.47
N GLU A 23 3.05 -7.95 -2.69
CA GLU A 23 4.30 -7.21 -2.93
C GLU A 23 4.22 -5.76 -2.45
N LEU A 24 3.06 -5.13 -2.66
CA LEU A 24 2.82 -3.77 -2.21
C LEU A 24 2.83 -3.69 -0.69
N VAL A 25 2.06 -4.56 -0.03
CA VAL A 25 1.93 -4.62 1.42
C VAL A 25 3.29 -4.88 2.04
N GLN A 26 4.08 -5.82 1.51
CA GLN A 26 5.42 -6.08 2.03
C GLN A 26 6.37 -4.88 1.88
N SER A 27 6.36 -4.19 0.74
CA SER A 27 7.18 -2.98 0.55
C SER A 27 6.80 -1.85 1.51
N ILE A 28 5.50 -1.64 1.72
CA ILE A 28 5.00 -0.62 2.63
C ILE A 28 5.24 -1.01 4.08
N LYS A 29 5.02 -2.27 4.45
CA LYS A 29 5.27 -2.81 5.79
C LYS A 29 6.76 -2.76 6.16
N ALA A 30 7.65 -2.92 5.19
CA ALA A 30 9.10 -2.74 5.39
C ALA A 30 9.46 -1.27 5.68
N LYS A 31 8.80 -0.30 5.03
CA LYS A 31 8.99 1.14 5.30
C LYS A 31 8.27 1.62 6.56
N TYR A 32 7.15 1.00 6.89
CA TYR A 32 6.27 1.38 7.98
C TYR A 32 5.85 0.15 8.81
N PRO A 33 6.79 -0.44 9.59
CA PRO A 33 6.51 -1.61 10.41
C PRO A 33 5.52 -1.33 11.54
N ASP A 34 5.32 -0.06 11.89
CA ASP A 34 4.38 0.41 12.92
C ASP A 34 2.94 0.60 12.40
N LEU A 35 2.66 0.22 11.14
CA LEU A 35 1.30 0.29 10.59
C LEU A 35 0.38 -0.72 11.29
N THR A 36 -0.40 -0.23 12.24
CA THR A 36 -1.48 -0.99 12.87
C THR A 36 -2.66 -1.27 11.93
N PHE A 37 -2.71 -0.59 10.78
CA PHE A 37 -3.78 -0.71 9.78
C PHE A 37 -3.46 -1.67 8.63
N GLU A 38 -2.79 -2.78 8.94
CA GLU A 38 -2.34 -3.78 7.96
C GLU A 38 -3.49 -4.31 7.10
N THR A 39 -4.66 -4.58 7.70
CA THR A 39 -5.86 -5.01 6.97
C THR A 39 -6.36 -3.96 5.98
N GLY A 40 -6.35 -2.68 6.36
CA GLY A 40 -6.74 -1.58 5.49
C GLY A 40 -5.73 -1.35 4.36
N LEU A 41 -4.43 -1.53 4.65
CA LEU A 41 -3.37 -1.52 3.65
C LEU A 41 -3.55 -2.66 2.65
N GLN A 42 -3.80 -3.89 3.12
CA GLN A 42 -3.98 -5.06 2.28
C GLN A 42 -5.24 -4.94 1.40
N LEU A 43 -6.31 -4.36 1.95
CA LEU A 43 -7.53 -4.08 1.20
C LEU A 43 -7.30 -3.00 0.15
N GLY A 44 -6.67 -1.88 0.53
CA GLY A 44 -6.30 -0.81 -0.41
C GLY A 44 -5.36 -1.30 -1.51
N ALA A 45 -4.43 -2.21 -1.17
CA ALA A 45 -3.53 -2.84 -2.10
C ALA A 45 -4.31 -3.62 -3.16
N LYS A 46 -5.21 -4.52 -2.73
CA LYS A 46 -6.09 -5.28 -3.64
C LYS A 46 -6.97 -4.40 -4.52
N VAL A 47 -7.45 -3.27 -3.98
CA VAL A 47 -8.26 -2.32 -4.76
C VAL A 47 -7.42 -1.60 -5.81
N ASN A 48 -6.22 -1.14 -5.46
CA ASN A 48 -5.36 -0.43 -6.39
C ASN A 48 -4.66 -1.35 -7.41
N THR A 49 -4.38 -2.61 -7.06
CA THR A 49 -3.87 -3.61 -8.02
C THR A 49 -4.97 -4.17 -8.93
N GLY A 50 -6.23 -3.84 -8.65
CA GLY A 50 -7.38 -4.30 -9.44
C GLY A 50 -7.81 -5.74 -9.12
N GLU A 51 -7.21 -6.39 -8.12
CA GLU A 51 -7.62 -7.70 -7.61
C GLU A 51 -9.01 -7.66 -6.94
N MET A 52 -9.43 -6.49 -6.47
CA MET A 52 -10.72 -6.30 -5.82
C MET A 52 -11.37 -5.01 -6.29
N LYS A 53 -12.51 -5.10 -6.95
CA LYS A 53 -13.36 -3.92 -7.19
C LYS A 53 -14.28 -3.74 -5.99
N TRP A 54 -14.14 -2.62 -5.30
CA TRP A 54 -15.17 -2.10 -4.41
C TRP A 54 -16.23 -1.39 -5.27
#